data_AF-B9TNP1-F1
#
_entry.id   AF-B9TNP1-F1
#
_cell.length_a   1.000
_cell.length_b   1.000
_cell.length_c   1.000
_cell.angle_alpha   90.00
_cell.angle_beta   90.00
_cell.angle_gamma   90.00
#
_symmetry.space_group_name_H-M   'P 1'
#
loop_
_entity.id
_entity.type
_entity.pdbx_description
1 polymer ?
#
loop_
_entity_poly.entity_id
_entity_poly.type
_entity_poly.pdbx_seq_one_letter_code
_entity_poly.pdbx_strand_id
1 'polypeptide(L)'
;MAFDARLLEQDPQRHLDAWMGEQFGPALAPALGQVMRDYYDLAWERRPEFMGFGQTEPVTPNQRTAYMASGGEEGMRRLLQYNALAARAEELARQVAPALRNAYFELVLYPVRGAANLNTRILGLDLAAENARQGRPAADHLVALAKQAHRDLVADTAAYNGMDGGKWNKMMDLAPRRLPVFAEPLWPSYGPARRSRCSLAYPAPYSAFGGKLAFHQGVAEARTVTLSGPAGQTVAWRLRGEAHGLRIQP
;
A
#
# COMPACT_ATOMS: atom_id res chain seq x y z
N MET A 1 -23.32 -17.75 -7.42
CA MET A 1 -23.39 -18.48 -6.14
C MET A 1 -24.83 -18.64 -5.63
N ALA A 2 -25.62 -17.57 -5.45
CA ALA A 2 -27.02 -17.73 -4.99
C ALA A 2 -27.94 -18.49 -5.98
N PHE A 3 -27.69 -18.35 -7.29
CA PHE A 3 -28.41 -19.08 -8.35
C PHE A 3 -27.93 -20.52 -8.54
N ASP A 4 -26.65 -20.78 -8.26
CA ASP A 4 -26.03 -22.12 -8.33
C ASP A 4 -24.99 -22.25 -7.21
N ALA A 5 -25.36 -23.01 -6.18
CA ALA A 5 -24.56 -23.19 -4.98
C ALA A 5 -23.30 -24.05 -5.23
N ARG A 6 -23.26 -24.86 -6.30
CA ARG A 6 -22.10 -25.69 -6.62
C ARG A 6 -20.86 -24.85 -6.93
N LEU A 7 -21.06 -23.61 -7.36
CA LEU A 7 -19.97 -22.64 -7.57
C LEU A 7 -19.23 -22.28 -6.28
N LEU A 8 -19.80 -22.55 -5.09
CA LEU A 8 -19.11 -22.35 -3.81
C LEU A 8 -18.00 -23.39 -3.58
N GLU A 9 -18.06 -24.54 -4.25
CA GLU A 9 -17.03 -25.59 -4.19
C GLU A 9 -15.88 -25.33 -5.18
N GLN A 10 -16.05 -24.36 -6.08
CA GLN A 10 -15.04 -23.97 -7.04
C GLN A 10 -13.91 -23.21 -6.34
N ASP A 11 -12.67 -23.45 -6.77
CA ASP A 11 -11.54 -22.58 -6.41
C ASP A 11 -11.87 -21.12 -6.76
N PRO A 12 -11.84 -20.20 -5.77
CA PRO A 12 -12.11 -18.78 -6.02
C PRO A 12 -11.25 -18.19 -7.14
N GLN A 13 -10.03 -18.70 -7.40
CA GLN A 13 -9.17 -18.14 -8.45
C GLN A 13 -9.76 -18.44 -9.81
N ARG A 14 -10.17 -19.68 -10.01
CA ARG A 14 -10.82 -20.10 -11.24
C ARG A 14 -12.08 -19.31 -11.52
N HIS A 15 -12.83 -18.92 -10.48
CA HIS A 15 -14.00 -18.06 -10.64
C HIS A 15 -13.62 -16.65 -11.10
N LEU A 16 -12.62 -16.04 -10.45
CA LEU A 16 -12.12 -14.71 -10.83
C LEU A 16 -11.55 -14.70 -12.25
N ASP A 17 -10.76 -15.70 -12.63
CA ASP A 17 -10.21 -15.83 -13.99
C ASP A 17 -11.33 -15.92 -15.02
N ALA A 18 -12.35 -16.75 -14.77
CA ALA A 18 -13.49 -16.88 -15.68
C ALA A 18 -14.24 -15.56 -15.84
N TRP A 19 -14.51 -14.84 -14.73
CA TRP A 19 -15.16 -13.54 -14.77
C TRP A 19 -14.33 -12.51 -15.55
N MET A 20 -13.03 -12.45 -15.31
CA MET A 20 -12.12 -11.55 -16.04
C MET A 20 -12.04 -11.90 -17.53
N GLY A 21 -12.06 -13.18 -17.87
CA GLY A 21 -12.08 -13.64 -19.25
C GLY A 21 -13.35 -13.25 -19.99
N GLU A 22 -14.49 -13.24 -19.30
CA GLU A 22 -15.76 -12.75 -19.83
C GLU A 22 -15.71 -11.24 -20.12
N GLN A 23 -15.10 -10.44 -19.24
CA GLN A 23 -15.05 -8.98 -19.39
C GLN A 23 -13.97 -8.49 -20.37
N PHE A 24 -12.77 -9.09 -20.32
CA PHE A 24 -11.56 -8.56 -20.98
C PHE A 24 -10.87 -9.55 -21.92
N GLY A 25 -11.46 -10.73 -22.11
CA GLY A 25 -10.96 -11.78 -22.98
C GLY A 25 -9.99 -12.76 -22.29
N PRO A 26 -9.87 -13.99 -22.83
CA PRO A 26 -9.16 -15.09 -22.18
C PRO A 26 -7.65 -14.86 -22.05
N ALA A 27 -7.05 -13.99 -22.86
CA ALA A 27 -5.62 -13.71 -22.81
C ALA A 27 -5.21 -12.94 -21.54
N LEU A 28 -6.07 -12.05 -21.04
CA LEU A 28 -5.81 -11.25 -19.83
C LEU A 28 -6.36 -11.90 -18.56
N ALA A 29 -7.24 -12.89 -18.70
CA ALA A 29 -7.98 -13.51 -17.60
C ALA A 29 -7.12 -13.91 -16.39
N PRO A 30 -6.03 -14.70 -16.54
CA PRO A 30 -5.25 -15.13 -15.37
C PRO A 30 -4.54 -13.97 -14.67
N ALA A 31 -4.01 -13.02 -15.45
CA ALA A 31 -3.28 -11.88 -14.90
C ALA A 31 -4.21 -10.93 -14.13
N LEU A 32 -5.41 -10.67 -14.68
CA LEU A 32 -6.42 -9.83 -14.03
C LEU A 32 -7.08 -10.51 -12.84
N GLY A 33 -7.31 -11.81 -12.93
CA GLY A 33 -7.81 -12.60 -11.80
C GLY A 33 -6.82 -12.53 -10.62
N GLN A 34 -5.52 -12.65 -10.89
CA GLN A 34 -4.49 -12.50 -9.86
C GLN A 34 -4.43 -11.08 -9.27
N VAL A 35 -4.51 -10.04 -10.10
CA VAL A 35 -4.56 -8.64 -9.61
C VAL A 35 -5.72 -8.44 -8.64
N MET A 36 -6.92 -8.94 -8.97
CA MET A 36 -8.06 -8.77 -8.08
C MET A 36 -7.99 -9.65 -6.84
N ARG A 37 -7.44 -10.86 -6.92
CA ARG A 37 -7.14 -11.65 -5.71
C ARG A 37 -6.22 -10.88 -4.78
N ASP A 38 -5.08 -10.40 -5.28
CA ASP A 38 -4.09 -9.68 -4.49
C ASP A 38 -4.69 -8.41 -3.85
N TYR A 39 -5.55 -7.70 -4.61
CA TYR A 39 -6.32 -6.57 -4.10
C TYR A 39 -7.21 -6.97 -2.92
N TYR A 40 -8.00 -8.04 -3.08
CA TYR A 40 -8.89 -8.52 -2.03
C TYR A 40 -8.13 -9.01 -0.81
N ASP A 41 -7.02 -9.74 -0.99
CA ASP A 41 -6.18 -10.22 0.11
C ASP A 41 -5.62 -9.06 0.94
N LEU A 42 -5.09 -8.01 0.29
CA LEU A 42 -4.59 -6.82 0.99
C LEU A 42 -5.71 -6.01 1.67
N ALA A 43 -6.87 -5.91 1.03
CA ALA A 43 -8.03 -5.20 1.58
C ALA A 43 -8.74 -5.99 2.69
N TRP A 44 -8.61 -7.31 2.71
CA TRP A 44 -9.17 -8.19 3.74
C TRP A 44 -8.52 -7.97 5.10
N GLU A 45 -7.19 -7.85 5.13
CA GLU A 45 -6.43 -7.53 6.34
C GLU A 45 -6.97 -6.24 6.99
N ARG A 46 -7.11 -5.19 6.19
CA ARG A 46 -7.82 -3.97 6.59
C ARG A 46 -8.18 -3.15 5.36
N ARG A 47 -9.44 -2.76 5.26
CA ARG A 47 -9.90 -1.91 4.14
C ARG A 47 -9.22 -0.54 4.20
N PRO A 48 -8.84 0.06 3.05
CA PRO A 48 -8.22 1.39 3.00
C PRO A 48 -9.00 2.47 3.77
N GLU A 49 -10.33 2.42 3.75
CA GLU A 49 -11.23 3.32 4.47
C GLU A 49 -11.12 3.22 5.99
N PHE A 50 -10.64 2.09 6.51
CA PHE A 50 -10.45 1.86 7.94
C PHE A 50 -9.01 2.14 8.39
N MET A 51 -8.13 2.54 7.48
CA MET A 51 -6.72 2.83 7.79
C MET A 51 -6.53 4.09 8.65
N GLY A 52 -7.58 4.86 8.94
CA GLY A 52 -7.51 5.96 9.91
C GLY A 52 -7.45 5.52 11.38
N PHE A 53 -7.73 4.24 11.70
CA PHE A 53 -7.76 3.69 13.07
C PHE A 53 -8.61 4.50 14.08
N GLY A 54 -9.51 5.35 13.59
CA GLY A 54 -10.53 6.02 14.38
C GLY A 54 -11.83 5.20 14.46
N GLN A 55 -12.81 5.79 15.12
CA GLN A 55 -14.18 5.28 15.23
C GLN A 55 -15.12 6.16 14.41
N THR A 56 -16.17 5.54 13.85
CA THR A 56 -17.18 6.25 13.06
C THR A 56 -18.33 6.78 13.92
N GLU A 57 -18.69 6.08 14.99
CA GLU A 57 -19.84 6.42 15.85
C GLU A 57 -19.48 6.27 17.34
N PRO A 58 -19.13 7.36 18.06
CA PRO A 58 -18.96 8.72 17.55
C PRO A 58 -17.73 8.85 16.64
N VAL A 59 -17.73 9.84 15.75
CA VAL A 59 -16.58 10.15 14.89
C VAL A 59 -15.41 10.61 15.76
N THR A 60 -14.27 9.90 15.68
CA THR A 60 -13.02 10.30 16.35
C THR A 60 -11.95 10.70 15.34
N PRO A 61 -10.94 11.50 15.73
CA PRO A 61 -9.78 11.76 14.90
C PRO A 61 -9.06 10.47 14.45
N ASN A 62 -8.29 10.57 13.36
CA ASN A 62 -7.39 9.50 12.95
C ASN A 62 -6.32 9.26 14.03
N GLN A 63 -5.91 8.01 14.18
CA GLN A 63 -4.87 7.58 15.11
C GLN A 63 -3.67 7.04 14.32
N ARG A 64 -2.51 6.99 14.98
CA ARG A 64 -1.33 6.32 14.43
C ARG A 64 -1.67 4.86 14.16
N THR A 65 -1.34 4.37 12.97
CA THR A 65 -1.73 3.03 12.53
C THR A 65 -1.02 1.94 13.32
N ALA A 66 -1.69 0.79 13.51
CA ALA A 66 -1.08 -0.38 14.14
C ALA A 66 0.13 -0.93 13.35
N TYR A 67 0.18 -0.67 12.03
CA TYR A 67 1.33 -1.00 11.18
C TYR A 67 2.64 -0.35 11.62
N MET A 68 2.58 0.66 12.49
CA MET A 68 3.77 1.29 13.07
C MET A 68 4.29 0.58 14.33
N ALA A 69 3.63 -0.46 14.82
CA ALA A 69 4.07 -1.23 15.99
C ALA A 69 5.46 -1.85 15.78
N SER A 70 5.77 -2.27 14.55
CA SER A 70 7.08 -2.80 14.18
C SER A 70 8.16 -1.72 13.95
N GLY A 71 7.90 -0.45 14.29
CA GLY A 71 8.77 0.67 13.94
C GLY A 71 8.68 1.11 12.47
N GLY A 72 7.63 0.68 11.76
CA GLY A 72 7.32 1.09 10.38
C GLY A 72 7.58 0.02 9.31
N GLU A 73 8.28 -1.07 9.63
CA GLU A 73 8.58 -2.14 8.67
C GLU A 73 7.32 -2.76 8.05
N GLU A 74 6.29 -3.01 8.86
CA GLU A 74 5.03 -3.60 8.39
C GLU A 74 4.27 -2.65 7.47
N GLY A 75 4.19 -1.37 7.85
CA GLY A 75 3.60 -0.33 7.01
C GLY A 75 4.34 -0.16 5.69
N MET A 76 5.67 -0.18 5.70
CA MET A 76 6.47 -0.11 4.47
C MET A 76 6.21 -1.30 3.55
N ARG A 77 6.19 -2.52 4.11
CA ARG A 77 5.88 -3.74 3.34
C ARG A 77 4.51 -3.66 2.68
N ARG A 78 3.49 -3.21 3.42
CA ARG A 78 2.14 -3.00 2.88
C ARG A 78 2.14 -1.98 1.73
N LEU A 79 2.86 -0.87 1.86
CA LEU A 79 3.01 0.10 0.77
C LEU A 79 3.67 -0.50 -0.48
N LEU A 80 4.75 -1.26 -0.31
CA LEU A 80 5.42 -1.93 -1.43
C LEU A 80 4.51 -2.93 -2.13
N GLN A 81 3.70 -3.69 -1.37
CA GLN A 81 2.73 -4.64 -1.94
C GLN A 81 1.66 -3.91 -2.76
N TYR A 82 1.08 -2.83 -2.24
CA TYR A 82 0.09 -2.04 -2.98
C TYR A 82 0.69 -1.36 -4.21
N ASN A 83 1.89 -0.80 -4.12
CA ASN A 83 2.55 -0.15 -5.24
C ASN A 83 2.88 -1.15 -6.35
N ALA A 84 3.37 -2.35 -6.00
CA ALA A 84 3.60 -3.42 -6.96
C ALA A 84 2.29 -3.89 -7.61
N LEU A 85 1.20 -3.97 -6.85
CA LEU A 85 -0.12 -4.31 -7.36
C LEU A 85 -0.65 -3.24 -8.34
N ALA A 86 -0.58 -1.97 -7.97
CA ALA A 86 -1.00 -0.86 -8.82
C ALA A 86 -0.20 -0.81 -10.13
N ALA A 87 1.13 -0.99 -10.07
CA ALA A 87 1.97 -1.05 -11.25
C ALA A 87 1.58 -2.21 -12.20
N ARG A 88 1.27 -3.40 -11.66
CA ARG A 88 0.76 -4.53 -12.47
C ARG A 88 -0.58 -4.20 -13.13
N ALA A 89 -1.50 -3.56 -12.41
CA ALA A 89 -2.78 -3.15 -12.97
C ALA A 89 -2.62 -2.07 -14.05
N GLU A 90 -1.73 -1.11 -13.88
CA GLU A 90 -1.42 -0.10 -14.89
C GLU A 90 -0.77 -0.71 -16.13
N GLU A 91 0.11 -1.71 -15.96
CA GLU A 91 0.69 -2.46 -17.08
C GLU A 91 -0.39 -3.13 -17.93
N LEU A 92 -1.30 -3.87 -17.28
CA LEU A 92 -2.36 -4.60 -17.96
C LEU A 92 -3.36 -3.66 -18.64
N ALA A 93 -3.56 -2.45 -18.12
CA ALA A 93 -4.38 -1.42 -18.75
C ALA A 93 -3.96 -1.12 -20.20
N ARG A 94 -2.65 -1.23 -20.50
CA ARG A 94 -2.08 -0.98 -21.83
C ARG A 94 -2.44 -2.06 -22.85
N GLN A 95 -2.80 -3.25 -22.37
CA GLN A 95 -3.16 -4.41 -23.20
C GLN A 95 -4.66 -4.52 -23.42
N VAL A 96 -5.48 -3.75 -22.68
CA VAL A 96 -6.93 -3.74 -22.82
C VAL A 96 -7.35 -3.04 -24.11
N ALA A 97 -8.28 -3.67 -24.83
CA ALA A 97 -8.85 -3.11 -26.07
C ALA A 97 -9.46 -1.71 -25.81
N PRO A 98 -9.29 -0.74 -26.74
CA PRO A 98 -9.75 0.63 -26.53
C PRO A 98 -11.22 0.76 -26.08
N ALA A 99 -12.11 -0.06 -26.65
CA ALA A 99 -13.53 -0.07 -26.32
C ALA A 99 -13.83 -0.53 -24.88
N LEU A 100 -12.91 -1.22 -24.22
CA LEU A 100 -13.08 -1.77 -22.86
C LEU A 100 -12.30 -0.97 -21.81
N ARG A 101 -11.63 0.14 -22.18
CA ARG A 101 -10.80 0.91 -21.25
C ARG A 101 -11.59 1.51 -20.08
N ASN A 102 -12.81 1.97 -20.32
CA ASN A 102 -13.66 2.53 -19.26
C ASN A 102 -14.15 1.42 -18.32
N ALA A 103 -14.56 0.27 -18.85
CA ALA A 103 -14.89 -0.92 -18.05
C ALA A 103 -13.69 -1.43 -17.24
N TYR A 104 -12.49 -1.38 -17.80
CA TYR A 104 -11.27 -1.72 -17.08
C TYR A 104 -10.96 -0.73 -15.97
N PHE A 105 -11.11 0.56 -16.26
CA PHE A 105 -10.89 1.61 -15.27
C PHE A 105 -11.83 1.45 -14.08
N GLU A 106 -13.13 1.23 -14.33
CA GLU A 106 -14.12 1.14 -13.27
C GLU A 106 -14.01 -0.15 -12.44
N LEU A 107 -13.78 -1.30 -13.09
CA LEU A 107 -13.83 -2.61 -12.44
C LEU A 107 -12.49 -3.02 -11.79
N VAL A 108 -11.36 -2.54 -12.31
CA VAL A 108 -10.02 -2.99 -11.89
C VAL A 108 -9.15 -1.83 -11.46
N LEU A 109 -8.90 -0.86 -12.35
CA LEU A 109 -7.83 0.11 -12.11
C LEU A 109 -8.16 1.09 -10.99
N TYR A 110 -9.38 1.63 -10.97
CA TYR A 110 -9.83 2.58 -9.96
C TYR A 110 -9.79 1.99 -8.54
N PRO A 111 -10.40 0.82 -8.23
CA PRO A 111 -10.32 0.27 -6.87
C PRO A 111 -8.89 -0.06 -6.44
N VAL A 112 -8.05 -0.56 -7.36
CA VAL A 112 -6.64 -0.86 -7.06
C VAL A 112 -5.83 0.40 -6.77
N ARG A 113 -5.87 1.40 -7.65
CA ARG A 113 -5.16 2.68 -7.45
C ARG A 113 -5.72 3.47 -6.28
N GLY A 114 -7.02 3.47 -6.09
CA GLY A 114 -7.68 4.09 -4.93
C GLY A 114 -7.19 3.50 -3.61
N ALA A 115 -7.15 2.17 -3.50
CA ALA A 115 -6.62 1.51 -2.31
C ALA A 115 -5.13 1.77 -2.11
N ALA A 116 -4.32 1.66 -3.18
CA ALA A 116 -2.88 1.91 -3.10
C ALA A 116 -2.58 3.36 -2.66
N ASN A 117 -3.22 4.33 -3.29
CA ASN A 117 -3.00 5.75 -3.00
C ASN A 117 -3.52 6.14 -1.61
N LEU A 118 -4.65 5.59 -1.15
CA LEU A 118 -5.14 5.86 0.21
C LEU A 118 -4.20 5.28 1.27
N ASN A 119 -3.66 4.08 1.05
CA ASN A 119 -2.61 3.52 1.90
C ASN A 119 -1.33 4.37 1.85
N THR A 120 -0.84 4.75 0.67
CA THR A 120 0.33 5.62 0.50
C THR A 120 0.18 6.96 1.20
N ARG A 121 -1.01 7.57 1.12
CA ARG A 121 -1.30 8.82 1.84
C ARG A 121 -1.20 8.63 3.36
N ILE A 122 -1.84 7.60 3.91
CA ILE A 122 -1.94 7.40 5.36
C ILE A 122 -0.62 6.88 5.94
N LEU A 123 -0.15 5.74 5.45
CA LEU A 123 1.08 5.11 5.94
C LEU A 123 2.31 5.95 5.59
N GLY A 124 2.30 6.67 4.46
CA GLY A 124 3.40 7.57 4.09
C GLY A 124 3.62 8.66 5.15
N LEU A 125 2.56 9.24 5.69
CA LEU A 125 2.66 10.25 6.76
C LEU A 125 3.10 9.64 8.09
N ASP A 126 2.56 8.49 8.47
CA ASP A 126 2.98 7.75 9.67
C ASP A 126 4.47 7.36 9.61
N LEU A 127 4.91 6.84 8.45
CA LEU A 127 6.30 6.49 8.19
C LEU A 127 7.19 7.72 8.14
N ALA A 128 6.72 8.85 7.60
CA ALA A 128 7.48 10.10 7.58
C ALA A 128 7.77 10.58 9.00
N ALA A 129 6.74 10.60 9.86
CA ALA A 129 6.89 10.95 11.27
C ALA A 129 7.85 10.01 12.00
N GLU A 130 7.74 8.70 11.73
CA GLU A 130 8.63 7.69 12.31
C GLU A 130 10.08 7.86 11.85
N ASN A 131 10.30 8.10 10.55
CA ASN A 131 11.61 8.36 9.97
C ASN A 131 12.24 9.62 10.57
N ALA A 132 11.47 10.70 10.68
CA ALA A 132 11.95 11.96 11.25
C ALA A 132 12.38 11.77 12.71
N ARG A 133 11.60 11.03 13.51
CA ARG A 133 11.92 10.72 14.91
C ARG A 133 13.19 9.87 15.05
N GLN A 134 13.45 9.01 14.07
CA GLN A 134 14.68 8.21 13.98
C GLN A 134 15.86 8.99 13.37
N GLY A 135 15.65 10.21 12.88
CA GLY A 135 16.65 11.02 12.18
C GLY A 135 17.03 10.49 10.79
N ARG A 136 16.12 9.73 10.16
CA ARG A 136 16.29 9.16 8.81
C ARG A 136 15.96 10.21 7.73
N PRO A 137 16.70 10.24 6.61
CA PRO A 137 16.50 11.25 5.57
C PRO A 137 15.24 11.06 4.71
N ALA A 138 14.57 9.91 4.81
CA ALA A 138 13.44 9.58 3.95
C ALA A 138 12.13 10.29 4.33
N ALA A 139 12.08 11.03 5.44
CA ALA A 139 10.84 11.62 5.95
C ALA A 139 10.15 12.55 4.94
N ASP A 140 10.86 13.56 4.41
CA ASP A 140 10.28 14.52 3.46
C ASP A 140 9.91 13.86 2.12
N HIS A 141 10.66 12.83 1.71
CA HIS A 141 10.31 12.05 0.52
C HIS A 141 8.99 11.29 0.70
N LEU A 142 8.77 10.68 1.87
CA LEU A 142 7.51 10.01 2.19
C LEU A 142 6.32 10.97 2.25
N VAL A 143 6.50 12.20 2.74
CA VAL A 143 5.46 13.24 2.65
C VAL A 143 5.17 13.61 1.21
N ALA A 144 6.19 13.77 0.36
CA ALA A 144 6.02 14.07 -1.05
C ALA A 144 5.22 12.96 -1.78
N LEU A 145 5.52 11.70 -1.49
CA LEU A 145 4.76 10.55 -1.99
C LEU A 145 3.30 10.56 -1.51
N ALA A 146 3.07 10.82 -0.22
CA ALA A 146 1.71 10.91 0.34
C ALA A 146 0.90 12.05 -0.29
N LYS A 147 1.54 13.19 -0.57
CA LYS A 147 0.92 14.33 -1.25
C LYS A 147 0.60 14.01 -2.72
N GLN A 148 1.50 13.32 -3.42
CA GLN A 148 1.25 12.85 -4.79
C GLN A 148 0.06 11.89 -4.81
N ALA A 149 0.04 10.89 -3.92
CA ALA A 149 -1.05 9.93 -3.82
C ALA A 149 -2.41 10.60 -3.56
N HIS A 150 -2.45 11.69 -2.77
CA HIS A 150 -3.67 12.46 -2.60
C HIS A 150 -4.14 13.13 -3.90
N ARG A 151 -3.23 13.73 -4.67
CA ARG A 151 -3.57 14.31 -5.98
C ARG A 151 -4.09 13.25 -6.93
N ASP A 152 -3.49 12.06 -6.92
CA ASP A 152 -3.92 10.94 -7.76
C ASP A 152 -5.31 10.43 -7.37
N LEU A 153 -5.64 10.37 -6.07
CA LEU A 153 -7.01 10.07 -5.62
C LEU A 153 -8.05 11.07 -6.12
N VAL A 154 -7.71 12.37 -6.06
CA VAL A 154 -8.58 13.45 -6.58
C VAL A 154 -8.78 13.29 -8.08
N ALA A 155 -7.69 13.07 -8.83
CA ALA A 155 -7.73 12.91 -10.28
C ALA A 155 -8.53 11.66 -10.70
N ASP A 156 -8.30 10.52 -10.05
CA ASP A 156 -8.98 9.27 -10.35
C ASP A 156 -10.47 9.34 -10.05
N THR A 157 -10.85 10.00 -8.94
CA THR A 157 -12.27 10.19 -8.61
C THR A 157 -12.96 11.11 -9.62
N ALA A 158 -12.27 12.15 -10.09
CA ALA A 158 -12.79 13.00 -11.16
C ALA A 158 -12.92 12.25 -12.50
N ALA A 159 -11.91 11.45 -12.87
CA ALA A 159 -11.91 10.62 -14.07
C ALA A 159 -13.05 9.60 -14.06
N TYR A 160 -13.26 8.92 -12.93
CA TYR A 160 -14.35 7.95 -12.78
C TYR A 160 -15.72 8.60 -12.97
N ASN A 161 -15.94 9.74 -12.34
CA ASN A 161 -17.22 10.44 -12.45
C ASN A 161 -17.43 11.10 -13.82
N GLY A 162 -16.37 11.33 -14.59
CA GLY A 162 -16.41 11.95 -15.92
C GLY A 162 -16.46 10.96 -17.10
N MET A 163 -16.18 9.68 -16.90
CA MET A 163 -16.13 8.69 -17.98
C MET A 163 -17.51 8.45 -18.62
N ASP A 164 -17.51 8.03 -19.89
CA ASP A 164 -18.72 7.76 -20.69
C ASP A 164 -19.76 8.89 -20.66
N GLY A 165 -19.29 10.15 -20.79
CA GLY A 165 -20.19 11.31 -20.75
C GLY A 165 -20.81 11.56 -19.37
N GLY A 166 -20.17 11.08 -18.29
CA GLY A 166 -20.66 11.22 -16.93
C GLY A 166 -21.69 10.17 -16.52
N LYS A 167 -21.72 9.01 -17.19
CA LYS A 167 -22.61 7.87 -16.87
C LYS A 167 -22.64 7.55 -15.38
N TRP A 168 -21.48 7.63 -14.72
CA TRP A 168 -21.28 7.31 -13.31
C TRP A 168 -21.07 8.52 -12.42
N ASN A 169 -21.46 9.71 -12.88
CA ASN A 169 -21.29 10.93 -12.11
C ASN A 169 -21.95 10.79 -10.73
N LYS A 170 -21.19 11.11 -9.67
CA LYS A 170 -21.56 11.01 -8.25
C LYS A 170 -21.57 9.59 -7.67
N MET A 171 -21.20 8.56 -8.43
CA MET A 171 -21.03 7.21 -7.87
C MET A 171 -19.82 7.13 -6.93
N MET A 172 -18.74 7.85 -7.24
CA MET A 172 -17.55 7.90 -6.40
C MET A 172 -17.43 9.26 -5.72
N ASP A 173 -17.33 9.26 -4.39
CA ASP A 173 -16.98 10.44 -3.58
C ASP A 173 -15.63 10.17 -2.93
N LEU A 174 -14.70 11.12 -3.05
CA LEU A 174 -13.38 11.05 -2.44
C LEU A 174 -13.45 11.07 -0.90
N ALA A 175 -14.52 11.64 -0.33
CA ALA A 175 -14.70 11.73 1.11
C ALA A 175 -16.11 11.30 1.55
N PRO A 176 -16.42 9.99 1.43
CA PRO A 176 -17.71 9.46 1.82
C PRO A 176 -17.93 9.72 3.31
N ARG A 177 -19.13 10.23 3.64
CA ARG A 177 -19.52 10.63 5.01
C ARG A 177 -18.59 11.68 5.66
N ARG A 178 -17.68 12.29 4.88
CA ARG A 178 -16.70 13.29 5.35
C ARG A 178 -15.90 12.85 6.58
N LEU A 179 -15.57 11.54 6.69
CA LEU A 179 -14.80 11.01 7.83
C LEU A 179 -13.35 11.53 7.83
N PRO A 180 -12.70 11.66 9.01
CA PRO A 180 -11.33 12.18 9.12
C PRO A 180 -10.29 11.43 8.27
N VAL A 181 -10.46 10.14 8.02
CA VAL A 181 -9.57 9.33 7.18
C VAL A 181 -9.53 9.79 5.72
N PHE A 182 -10.59 10.46 5.25
CA PHE A 182 -10.69 10.92 3.87
C PHE A 182 -10.27 12.36 3.67
N ALA A 183 -10.35 13.19 4.72
CA ALA A 183 -9.96 14.59 4.70
C ALA A 183 -8.53 14.76 4.17
N GLU A 184 -8.29 15.85 3.44
CA GLU A 184 -6.93 16.20 3.05
C GLU A 184 -6.11 16.46 4.33
N PRO A 185 -5.02 15.72 4.56
CA PRO A 185 -4.21 15.88 5.76
C PRO A 185 -3.30 17.11 5.62
N LEU A 186 -2.72 17.52 6.74
CA LEU A 186 -1.58 18.44 6.71
C LEU A 186 -0.37 17.74 6.09
N TRP A 187 0.45 18.52 5.38
CA TRP A 187 1.68 18.06 4.74
C TRP A 187 2.89 18.56 5.55
N PRO A 188 3.39 17.79 6.56
CA PRO A 188 4.48 18.24 7.40
C PRO A 188 5.79 18.35 6.62
N SER A 189 6.68 19.23 7.08
CA SER A 189 8.07 19.29 6.61
C SER A 189 8.98 19.04 7.80
N TYR A 190 9.89 18.09 7.68
CA TYR A 190 10.82 17.72 8.74
C TYR A 190 12.20 18.37 8.56
N GLY A 191 12.43 18.96 7.39
CA GLY A 191 13.67 19.65 7.07
C GLY A 191 14.83 18.69 6.82
N PRO A 192 16.05 19.22 6.62
CA PRO A 192 17.19 18.40 6.28
C PRO A 192 17.48 17.36 7.36
N ALA A 193 17.81 16.15 6.93
CA ALA A 193 18.16 15.06 7.82
C ALA A 193 19.28 15.49 8.78
N ARG A 194 19.06 15.33 10.08
CA ARG A 194 20.05 15.72 11.11
C ARG A 194 21.31 14.85 11.10
N ARG A 195 21.34 13.75 10.34
CA ARG A 195 22.45 12.79 10.31
C ARG A 195 23.21 12.83 8.99
N SER A 196 24.53 13.00 9.10
CA SER A 196 25.49 13.00 7.99
C SER A 196 26.26 11.68 7.84
N ARG A 197 25.89 10.64 8.60
CA ARG A 197 26.55 9.32 8.59
C ARG A 197 25.54 8.20 8.36
N CYS A 198 26.02 7.06 7.87
CA CYS A 198 25.20 5.87 7.76
C CYS A 198 24.69 5.40 9.13
N SER A 199 23.47 4.88 9.16
CA SER A 199 22.89 4.30 10.36
C SER A 199 22.01 3.09 10.04
N LEU A 200 21.99 2.14 10.98
CA LEU A 200 21.07 1.01 10.95
C LEU A 200 19.83 1.35 11.77
N ALA A 201 18.66 1.06 11.20
CA ALA A 201 17.38 1.07 11.90
C ALA A 201 16.92 -0.37 12.09
N TYR A 202 16.72 -0.74 13.36
CA TYR A 202 16.21 -2.05 13.73
C TYR A 202 14.68 -2.03 13.78
N PRO A 203 14.02 -3.19 13.58
CA PRO A 203 12.59 -3.32 13.84
C PRO A 203 12.28 -2.94 15.29
N ALA A 204 11.14 -2.27 15.48
CA ALA A 204 10.67 -1.80 16.78
C ALA A 204 11.79 -1.11 17.61
N PRO A 205 12.36 0.01 17.12
CA PRO A 205 13.54 0.64 17.74
C PRO A 205 13.28 1.16 19.17
N TYR A 206 12.02 1.20 19.60
CA TYR A 206 11.58 1.67 20.91
C TYR A 206 11.06 0.53 21.80
N SER A 207 11.25 -0.72 21.39
CA SER A 207 11.01 -1.89 22.22
C SER A 207 12.17 -2.13 23.19
N ALA A 208 11.95 -2.99 24.19
CA ALA A 208 13.02 -3.45 25.09
C ALA A 208 14.19 -4.15 24.35
N PHE A 209 13.97 -4.56 23.10
CA PHE A 209 14.97 -5.18 22.23
C PHE A 209 15.62 -4.19 21.25
N GLY A 210 15.39 -2.88 21.41
CA GLY A 210 15.94 -1.84 20.54
C GLY A 210 17.44 -2.00 20.31
N GLY A 211 17.85 -2.12 19.04
CA GLY A 211 19.25 -2.34 18.65
C GLY A 211 19.68 -3.82 18.57
N LYS A 212 18.76 -4.78 18.77
CA LYS A 212 19.02 -6.22 18.61
C LYS A 212 17.98 -6.85 17.68
N LEU A 213 18.36 -7.97 17.07
CA LEU A 213 17.42 -8.86 16.38
C LEU A 213 17.17 -10.07 17.28
N ALA A 214 15.93 -10.23 17.74
CA ALA A 214 15.51 -11.40 18.51
C ALA A 214 14.65 -12.33 17.64
N PHE A 215 14.93 -13.62 17.74
CA PHE A 215 14.26 -14.71 17.01
C PHE A 215 13.80 -15.77 18.01
N HIS A 216 12.66 -16.41 17.72
CA HIS A 216 12.17 -17.54 18.48
C HIS A 216 12.86 -18.83 18.04
N GLN A 217 13.45 -19.56 18.99
CA GLN A 217 14.13 -20.82 18.71
C GLN A 217 13.15 -21.83 18.08
N GLY A 218 13.55 -22.39 16.93
CA GLY A 218 12.74 -23.38 16.20
C GLY A 218 11.60 -22.80 15.36
N VAL A 219 11.40 -21.48 15.35
CA VAL A 219 10.39 -20.82 14.52
C VAL A 219 11.08 -20.14 13.33
N ALA A 220 10.58 -20.43 12.12
CA ALA A 220 11.06 -19.74 10.93
C ALA A 220 10.56 -18.29 10.93
N GLU A 221 11.49 -17.34 11.07
CA GLU A 221 11.16 -15.91 11.15
C GLU A 221 12.11 -15.07 10.31
N ALA A 222 11.58 -14.00 9.74
CA ALA A 222 12.36 -12.96 9.08
C ALA A 222 12.31 -11.65 9.89
N ARG A 223 13.43 -10.93 9.89
CA ARG A 223 13.55 -9.59 10.46
C ARG A 223 14.36 -8.72 9.49
N THR A 224 13.92 -7.49 9.28
CA THR A 224 14.56 -6.54 8.37
C THR A 224 15.35 -5.53 9.15
N VAL A 225 16.59 -5.24 8.74
CA VAL A 225 17.33 -4.08 9.25
C VAL A 225 17.46 -3.09 8.10
N THR A 226 16.98 -1.87 8.32
CA THR A 226 17.07 -0.83 7.30
C THR A 226 18.41 -0.09 7.43
N LEU A 227 19.25 -0.17 6.41
CA LEU A 227 20.42 0.70 6.27
C LEU A 227 20.01 2.04 5.66
N SER A 228 20.40 3.14 6.30
CA SER A 228 20.18 4.49 5.81
C SER A 228 21.51 5.22 5.65
N GLY A 229 21.73 5.82 4.48
CA GLY A 229 22.87 6.71 4.22
C GLY A 229 22.53 8.18 4.44
N PRO A 230 23.52 9.08 4.34
CA PRO A 230 23.28 10.52 4.27
C PRO A 230 22.42 10.87 3.04
N ALA A 231 21.58 11.89 3.17
CA ALA A 231 20.76 12.37 2.06
C ALA A 231 21.64 12.81 0.86
N GLY A 232 21.24 12.42 -0.36
CA GLY A 232 21.89 12.87 -1.61
C GLY A 232 23.26 12.27 -1.90
N GLN A 233 23.69 11.23 -1.17
CA GLN A 233 24.99 10.59 -1.36
C GLN A 233 24.83 9.10 -1.67
N THR A 234 25.58 8.62 -2.66
CA THR A 234 25.73 7.17 -2.88
C THR A 234 26.71 6.64 -1.86
N VAL A 235 26.30 5.63 -1.09
CA VAL A 235 27.18 4.98 -0.11
C VAL A 235 27.37 3.52 -0.46
N ALA A 236 28.63 3.12 -0.62
CA ALA A 236 28.98 1.71 -0.74
C ALA A 236 28.82 1.03 0.63
N TRP A 237 28.18 -0.13 0.64
CA TRP A 237 28.03 -0.95 1.83
C TRP A 237 28.35 -2.41 1.51
N ARG A 238 28.76 -3.15 2.54
CA ARG A 238 29.03 -4.58 2.44
C ARG A 238 28.45 -5.27 3.66
N LEU A 239 27.69 -6.32 3.40
CA LEU A 239 27.21 -7.22 4.43
C LEU A 239 28.25 -8.32 4.66
N ARG A 240 28.58 -8.59 5.93
CA ARG A 240 29.44 -9.71 6.35
C ARG A 240 28.79 -10.38 7.56
N GLY A 241 28.64 -11.70 7.52
CA GLY A 241 28.16 -12.48 8.64
C GLY A 241 28.04 -13.95 8.27
N GLU A 242 28.61 -14.81 9.12
CA GLU A 242 28.39 -16.25 9.11
C GLU A 242 27.80 -16.61 10.47
N ALA A 243 26.56 -17.08 10.49
CA ALA A 243 25.93 -17.57 11.69
C ALA A 243 25.09 -18.79 11.33
N HIS A 244 25.38 -19.94 11.95
CA HIS A 244 24.66 -21.18 11.72
C HIS A 244 23.16 -20.97 12.01
N GLY A 245 22.31 -21.26 11.03
CA GLY A 245 20.86 -21.11 11.14
C GLY A 245 20.30 -19.72 10.79
N LEU A 246 21.13 -18.75 10.41
CA LEU A 246 20.68 -17.45 9.91
C LEU A 246 21.05 -17.29 8.43
N ARG A 247 20.06 -16.93 7.61
CA ARG A 247 20.26 -16.53 6.21
C ARG A 247 19.99 -15.04 6.10
N ILE A 248 20.97 -14.29 5.61
CA ILE A 248 20.83 -12.86 5.37
C ILE A 248 20.64 -12.63 3.87
N GLN A 249 19.66 -11.81 3.51
CA GLN A 249 19.38 -11.42 2.12
C GLN A 249 19.37 -9.89 2.03
N PRO A 250 20.04 -9.31 1.02
CA PRO A 250 20.05 -7.87 0.79
C PRO A 250 18.74 -7.36 0.18
#